data_AF-A0A7Y9Z8G4-F1
#
_entry.id   AF-A0A7Y9Z8G4-F1
#
_cell.length_a   1.000
_cell.length_b   1.000
_cell.length_c   1.000
_cell.angle_alpha   90.00
_cell.angle_beta   90.00
_cell.angle_gamma   90.00
#
_symmetry.space_group_name_H-M   'P 1'
#
loop_
_entity.id
_entity.type
_entity.pdbx_description
1 polymer ?
#
loop_
_entity_poly.entity_id
_entity_poly.type
_entity_poly.pdbx_seq_one_letter_code
_entity_poly.pdbx_strand_id
1 'polypeptide(L)'
;MPKNEPELTSRHVAVAVLAATVVLVSLAGFVSARVAILSLAAFALAGAAARAFAPLGRAFVVRSKLVDVVVLVVLGGVLLFLGLTTPLG
;
A
#
# COMPACT_ATOMS: atom_id res chain seq x y z
N MET A 1 11.07 -33.65 8.75
CA MET A 1 11.80 -32.52 8.15
C MET A 1 11.18 -32.25 6.78
N PRO A 2 10.80 -31.01 6.39
CA PRO A 2 10.67 -29.76 7.14
C PRO A 2 9.19 -29.31 7.31
N LYS A 3 8.90 -28.63 8.42
CA LYS A 3 7.65 -27.90 8.67
C LYS A 3 7.78 -26.53 7.99
N ASN A 4 7.42 -26.45 6.72
CA ASN A 4 7.33 -25.16 6.02
C ASN A 4 5.96 -24.57 6.34
N GLU A 5 5.80 -24.09 7.57
CA GLU A 5 4.66 -23.26 7.95
C GLU A 5 4.73 -21.99 7.08
N PRO A 6 3.61 -21.56 6.46
CA PRO A 6 3.61 -20.33 5.68
C PRO A 6 4.10 -19.20 6.58
N GLU A 7 5.11 -18.45 6.16
CA GLU A 7 5.50 -17.22 6.85
C GLU A 7 4.29 -16.28 6.84
N LEU A 8 3.55 -16.32 7.94
CA LEU A 8 2.54 -15.32 8.28
C LEU A 8 3.28 -13.99 8.33
N THR A 9 2.73 -12.95 7.68
CA THR A 9 3.27 -11.60 7.75
C THR A 9 3.68 -11.28 9.18
N SER A 10 4.98 -11.04 9.40
CA SER A 10 5.51 -10.77 10.73
C SER A 10 4.69 -9.66 11.38
N ARG A 11 4.29 -9.86 12.65
CA ARG A 11 3.50 -8.89 13.41
C ARG A 11 4.11 -7.49 13.36
N HIS A 12 5.43 -7.40 13.31
CA HIS A 12 6.18 -6.15 13.15
C HIS A 12 5.86 -5.43 11.85
N VAL A 13 5.78 -6.15 10.73
CA VAL A 13 5.45 -5.58 9.41
C VAL A 13 4.00 -5.11 9.39
N ALA A 14 3.07 -5.91 9.93
CA ALA A 14 1.66 -5.53 10.01
C ALA A 14 1.46 -4.26 10.84
N VAL A 15 2.12 -4.17 12.01
CA VAL A 15 2.06 -3.00 12.89
C VAL A 15 2.73 -1.79 12.23
N ALA A 16 3.87 -1.96 11.57
CA ALA A 16 4.55 -0.86 10.87
C ALA A 16 3.70 -0.28 9.73
N VAL A 17 3.07 -1.14 8.92
CA VAL A 17 2.17 -0.72 7.83
C VAL A 17 0.94 0.00 8.40
N LEU A 18 0.35 -0.52 9.48
CA LEU A 18 -0.80 0.11 10.13
C LEU A 18 -0.41 1.50 10.66
N ALA A 19 0.70 1.60 11.38
CA ALA A 19 1.19 2.86 11.93
C ALA A 19 1.48 3.89 10.82
N ALA A 20 2.15 3.47 9.73
CA ALA A 20 2.41 4.34 8.58
C ALA A 20 1.11 4.86 7.96
N THR A 21 0.09 3.98 7.81
CA THR A 21 -1.23 4.36 7.28
C THR A 21 -1.90 5.40 8.18
N VAL A 22 -1.91 5.18 9.50
CA VAL A 22 -2.50 6.12 10.47
C VAL A 22 -1.82 7.48 10.42
N VAL A 23 -0.48 7.51 10.34
CA VAL A 23 0.29 8.75 10.24
C VAL A 23 -0.05 9.51 8.95
N LEU A 24 -0.11 8.82 7.82
CA LEU A 24 -0.47 9.43 6.52
C LEU A 24 -1.90 10.00 6.52
N VAL A 25 -2.86 9.27 7.09
CA VAL A 25 -4.25 9.73 7.24
C VAL A 25 -4.33 10.93 8.19
N SER A 26 -3.57 10.92 9.28
CA SER A 26 -3.51 12.05 10.23
C SER A 26 -2.92 13.29 9.55
N LEU A 27 -1.86 13.14 8.75
CA LEU A 27 -1.29 14.21 7.92
C LEU A 27 -2.31 14.82 6.94
N ALA A 28 -3.27 14.02 6.45
CA ALA A 28 -4.39 14.49 5.64
C ALA A 28 -5.31 15.46 6.38
N GLY A 29 -5.57 15.18 7.65
CA GLY A 29 -6.42 16.03 8.49
C GLY A 29 -5.75 17.34 8.91
N PHE A 30 -4.41 17.36 9.05
CA PHE A 30 -3.71 18.46 9.72
C PHE A 30 -2.93 19.42 8.80
N VAL A 31 -2.49 19.02 7.60
CA VAL A 31 -1.51 19.82 6.82
C VAL A 31 -2.11 20.37 5.53
N SER A 32 -2.51 19.51 4.60
CA SER A 32 -3.22 19.89 3.38
C SER A 32 -3.70 18.62 2.69
N ALA A 33 -4.92 18.66 2.14
CA ALA A 33 -5.49 17.53 1.40
C ALA A 33 -4.57 17.08 0.25
N ARG A 34 -3.92 18.04 -0.42
CA ARG A 34 -3.00 17.78 -1.52
C ARG A 34 -1.80 16.92 -1.11
N VAL A 35 -1.09 17.31 -0.05
CA VAL A 35 0.11 16.58 0.40
C VAL A 35 -0.24 15.17 0.85
N ALA A 36 -1.39 15.00 1.50
CA ALA A 36 -1.80 13.69 1.98
C ALA A 36 -2.30 12.75 0.89
N ILE A 37 -2.99 13.27 -0.13
CA ILE A 37 -3.38 12.48 -1.29
C ILE A 37 -2.12 12.00 -2.03
N LEU A 38 -1.12 12.86 -2.21
CA LEU A 38 0.15 12.50 -2.87
C LEU A 38 0.96 11.49 -2.06
N SER A 39 1.01 11.63 -0.73
CA SER A 39 1.73 10.68 0.13
C SER A 39 1.03 9.32 0.18
N LEU A 40 -0.30 9.28 0.15
CA LEU A 40 -1.07 8.04 0.02
C LEU A 40 -0.87 7.38 -1.35
N ALA A 41 -0.79 8.16 -2.43
CA ALA A 41 -0.46 7.68 -3.77
C ALA A 41 0.92 7.00 -3.79
N ALA A 42 1.94 7.67 -3.21
CA ALA A 42 3.28 7.12 -3.09
C ALA A 42 3.29 5.82 -2.27
N PHE A 43 2.53 5.77 -1.17
CA PHE A 43 2.42 4.57 -0.34
C PHE A 43 1.77 3.40 -1.07
N ALA A 44 0.70 3.66 -1.84
CA ALA A 44 0.05 2.64 -2.65
C ALA A 44 0.99 2.06 -3.73
N LEU A 45 1.76 2.91 -4.41
CA LEU A 45 2.75 2.49 -5.39
C LEU A 45 3.91 1.72 -4.76
N ALA A 46 4.39 2.14 -3.59
CA ALA A 46 5.39 1.41 -2.83
C ALA A 46 4.87 0.02 -2.39
N GLY A 47 3.60 -0.05 -1.96
CA GLY A 47 2.91 -1.30 -1.68
C GLY A 47 2.82 -2.21 -2.91
N ALA A 48 2.50 -1.66 -4.09
CA ALA A 48 2.47 -2.41 -5.34
C ALA A 48 3.85 -2.98 -5.71
N ALA A 49 4.91 -2.17 -5.59
CA ALA A 49 6.27 -2.60 -5.84
C ALA A 49 6.70 -3.70 -4.86
N ALA A 50 6.47 -3.51 -3.56
CA ALA A 50 6.74 -4.52 -2.54
C ALA A 50 5.99 -5.83 -2.84
N ARG A 51 4.73 -5.74 -3.28
CA ARG A 51 3.95 -6.91 -3.70
C ARG A 51 4.51 -7.55 -4.97
N ALA A 52 4.95 -6.77 -5.96
CA ALA A 52 5.52 -7.27 -7.21
C ALA A 52 6.80 -8.09 -6.97
N PHE A 53 7.64 -7.71 -6.01
CA PHE A 53 8.87 -8.44 -5.66
C PHE A 53 8.67 -9.52 -4.59
N ALA A 54 7.54 -9.54 -3.89
CA ALA A 54 7.26 -10.56 -2.89
C ALA A 54 7.18 -11.98 -3.54
N PRO A 55 7.79 -13.00 -2.91
CA PRO A 55 7.70 -14.38 -3.38
C PRO A 55 6.25 -14.88 -3.31
N LEU A 56 5.88 -15.68 -4.32
CA LEU A 56 4.55 -16.30 -4.42
C LEU A 56 4.40 -17.38 -3.33
N GLY A 57 3.95 -17.00 -2.14
CA GLY A 57 3.56 -17.93 -1.08
C GLY A 57 2.25 -18.65 -1.42
N ARG A 58 2.05 -19.87 -0.88
CA ARG A 58 0.84 -20.69 -1.10
C ARG A 58 -0.49 -19.97 -0.83
N ALA A 59 -0.50 -18.90 -0.03
CA ALA A 59 -1.67 -18.06 0.21
C ALA A 59 -2.18 -17.30 -1.04
N PHE A 60 -1.34 -17.12 -2.06
CA PHE A 60 -1.71 -16.50 -3.34
C PHE A 60 -2.23 -17.50 -4.38
N VAL A 61 -2.32 -18.78 -4.06
CA VAL A 61 -2.84 -19.81 -5.00
C VAL A 61 -4.31 -19.55 -5.33
N VAL A 62 -5.08 -18.92 -4.43
CA VAL A 62 -6.50 -18.58 -4.64
C VAL A 62 -6.69 -17.15 -5.15
N ARG A 63 -5.81 -16.20 -4.78
CA ARG A 63 -5.92 -14.78 -5.17
C ARG A 63 -4.69 -14.37 -5.99
N SER A 64 -4.91 -14.08 -7.26
CA SER A 64 -3.89 -13.63 -8.20
C SER A 64 -3.10 -12.44 -7.62
N LYS A 65 -1.80 -12.66 -7.39
CA LYS A 65 -0.81 -11.61 -7.05
C LYS A 65 -0.91 -10.43 -8.01
N LEU A 66 -1.20 -10.73 -9.27
CA LEU A 66 -1.37 -9.76 -10.35
C LEU A 66 -2.54 -8.80 -10.08
N VAL A 67 -3.67 -9.32 -9.59
CA VAL A 67 -4.84 -8.49 -9.25
C VAL A 67 -4.50 -7.52 -8.11
N ASP A 68 -3.77 -7.98 -7.10
CA ASP A 68 -3.38 -7.13 -5.96
C ASP A 68 -2.46 -5.98 -6.41
N VAL A 69 -1.47 -6.28 -7.25
CA VAL A 69 -0.57 -5.28 -7.84
C VAL A 69 -1.35 -4.30 -8.71
N VAL A 70 -2.23 -4.79 -9.59
CA VAL A 70 -3.04 -3.93 -10.47
C VAL A 70 -3.94 -3.00 -9.67
N VAL A 71 -4.60 -3.51 -8.62
CA VAL A 71 -5.45 -2.69 -7.75
C VAL A 71 -4.63 -1.59 -7.06
N LEU A 72 -3.45 -1.92 -6.52
CA LEU A 72 -2.59 -0.93 -5.88
C LEU A 72 -2.05 0.11 -6.86
N VAL A 73 -1.68 -0.29 -8.08
CA VAL A 73 -1.22 0.62 -9.14
C VAL A 73 -2.35 1.56 -9.59
N VAL A 74 -3.54 1.02 -9.85
CA VAL A 74 -4.71 1.83 -10.26
C VAL A 74 -5.08 2.79 -9.14
N LEU A 75 -5.16 2.33 -7.90
CA LEU A 75 -5.44 3.18 -6.74
C LEU A 75 -4.38 4.29 -6.60
N GLY A 76 -3.10 3.94 -6.68
CA GLY A 76 -2.01 4.91 -6.65
C GLY A 76 -2.09 5.93 -7.77
N GLY A 77 -2.43 5.51 -8.99
CA GLY A 77 -2.64 6.39 -10.14
C GLY A 77 -3.81 7.35 -9.96
N VAL A 78 -4.96 6.85 -9.47
CA VAL A 78 -6.14 7.68 -9.17
C VAL A 78 -5.82 8.70 -8.09
N LEU A 79 -5.16 8.28 -7.01
CA LEU A 79 -4.75 9.19 -5.94
C LEU A 79 -3.75 10.22 -6.45
N LEU A 80 -2.77 9.83 -7.27
CA LEU A 80 -1.82 10.77 -7.85
C LEU A 80 -2.53 11.82 -8.71
N PHE A 81 -3.44 11.39 -9.58
CA PHE A 81 -4.27 12.28 -10.39
C PHE A 81 -5.05 13.25 -9.51
N LEU A 82 -5.78 12.74 -8.51
CA LEU A 82 -6.51 13.56 -7.54
C LEU A 82 -5.60 14.55 -6.82
N GLY A 83 -4.43 14.15 -6.35
CA GLY A 83 -3.48 15.03 -5.67
C GLY A 83 -2.90 16.10 -6.59
N LEU A 84 -2.75 15.81 -7.88
CA LEU A 84 -2.31 16.81 -8.86
C LEU A 84 -3.43 17.80 -9.21
N THR A 85 -4.68 17.35 -9.22
CA THR A 85 -5.85 18.18 -9.58
C THR A 85 -6.54 18.83 -8.38
N THR A 86 -6.17 18.48 -7.14
CA THR A 86 -6.72 19.12 -5.94
C THR A 86 -6.21 20.55 -5.87
N PRO A 87 -7.11 21.56 -5.83
CA PRO A 87 -6.72 22.96 -5.70
C PRO A 87 -5.88 23.15 -4.43
N LEU A 88 -4.81 23.92 -4.55
CA LEU A 88 -4.18 24.54 -3.39
C LEU A 88 -5.22 25.54 -2.88
N GLY A 89 -5.82 25.26 -1.72
CA GLY A 89 -6.74 26.20 -1.06
C GLY A 89 -6.11 27.57 -0.90
#